data_AF-A0A2K3L2D7-F1
#
_entry.id   AF-A0A2K3L2D7-F1
#
_cell.length_a   1.000
_cell.length_b   1.000
_cell.length_c   1.000
_cell.angle_alpha   90.00
_cell.angle_beta   90.00
_cell.angle_gamma   90.00
#
_symmetry.space_group_name_H-M   'P 1'
#
loop_
_entity.id
_entity.type
_entity.pdbx_description
1 polymer ?
#
loop_
_entity_poly.entity_id
_entity_poly.type
_entity_poly.pdbx_seq_one_letter_code
_entity_poly.pdbx_strand_id
1 'polypeptide(L)'
;MKLCPREIEKLVLHNAGYLAQKRLARGLKLNSTEALALIATQIVEFVRDGNKTVAELMSIGRELLGRRQVLSAVPHLLETVQVEATFHDGTKLITVHNPIARENGNLELALYGSFLPVPSLDMFIENKEDSIIPGELKSVDGSVILNAGREAVSLKVVNNGDRPVQVGSHYHFIEVNPYLTFDRRKAFGKRLNIASGTTTRFEPGESKSVVLVSIGGNKVIRGGNNIVDGPVNDSNCIAAMEAVTTRGFGHKDDENAREGITGEDYSLTKVIPQEEYANKYGPTVGDKIRLGDTNLFAKIEKDFAVYGDECVFGGGKTIRDGMGQSCGHHPDHSLDTVITNAVIIDYTGIYKADIGIKDGLIASIGKAGNPDVMTGVSDNMIVGANTEVISGEGFIVTAGAIDCHVHFICPQLVYEAVSS
;
A
#
# COMPACT_ATOMS: atom_id res chain seq x y z
N MET A 1 -19.10 0.92 -37.86
CA MET A 1 -17.92 0.92 -36.97
C MET A 1 -17.89 -0.27 -36.00
N LYS A 2 -19.02 -0.89 -35.59
CA LYS A 2 -19.02 -2.03 -34.64
C LYS A 2 -18.21 -1.74 -33.36
N LEU A 3 -18.40 -0.54 -32.81
CA LEU A 3 -17.67 -0.07 -31.63
C LEU A 3 -18.05 -0.91 -30.41
N CYS A 4 -17.06 -1.46 -29.72
CA CYS A 4 -17.22 -2.07 -28.41
C CYS A 4 -17.18 -0.99 -27.30
N PRO A 5 -17.65 -1.30 -26.07
CA PRO A 5 -17.73 -0.31 -24.99
C PRO A 5 -16.42 0.44 -24.73
N ARG A 6 -15.29 -0.28 -24.66
CA ARG A 6 -13.96 0.34 -24.48
C ARG A 6 -13.57 1.29 -25.61
N GLU A 7 -14.03 1.09 -26.85
CA GLU A 7 -13.73 2.03 -27.95
C GLU A 7 -14.55 3.33 -27.80
N ILE A 8 -15.77 3.23 -27.29
CA ILE A 8 -16.61 4.40 -26.97
C ILE A 8 -15.96 5.19 -25.82
N GLU A 9 -15.49 4.51 -24.77
CA GLU A 9 -14.79 5.14 -23.65
C GLU A 9 -13.49 5.83 -24.08
N LYS A 10 -12.71 5.20 -24.97
CA LYS A 10 -11.48 5.81 -25.52
C LYS A 10 -11.77 7.03 -26.37
N LEU A 11 -12.91 7.06 -27.07
CA LEU A 11 -13.34 8.26 -27.79
C LEU A 11 -13.71 9.39 -26.82
N VAL A 12 -14.37 9.09 -25.69
CA VAL A 12 -14.65 10.07 -24.63
C VAL A 12 -13.34 10.60 -24.02
N LEU A 13 -12.38 9.72 -23.74
CA LEU A 13 -11.03 10.10 -23.28
C LEU A 13 -10.34 11.03 -24.29
N HIS A 14 -10.33 10.67 -25.57
CA HIS A 14 -9.74 11.49 -26.63
C HIS A 14 -10.40 12.87 -26.71
N ASN A 15 -11.73 12.95 -26.58
CA ASN A 15 -12.44 14.23 -26.56
C ASN A 15 -12.03 15.11 -25.38
N ALA A 16 -11.83 14.53 -24.19
CA ALA A 16 -11.32 15.24 -23.03
C ALA A 16 -9.87 15.72 -23.24
N GLY A 17 -9.00 14.87 -23.82
CA GLY A 17 -7.64 15.25 -24.20
C GLY A 17 -7.60 16.37 -25.21
N TYR A 18 -8.42 16.32 -26.26
CA TYR A 18 -8.51 17.38 -27.27
C TYR A 18 -9.04 18.70 -26.69
N LEU A 19 -9.98 18.63 -25.74
CA LEU A 19 -10.39 19.82 -24.97
C LEU A 19 -9.20 20.43 -24.21
N ALA A 20 -8.41 19.61 -23.52
CA ALA A 20 -7.20 20.04 -22.82
C ALA A 20 -6.15 20.62 -23.80
N GLN A 21 -5.96 20.02 -24.98
CA GLN A 21 -5.07 20.55 -26.02
C GLN A 21 -5.52 21.94 -26.51
N LYS A 22 -6.82 22.16 -26.73
CA LYS A 22 -7.34 23.50 -27.09
C LYS A 22 -7.17 24.54 -25.98
N ARG A 23 -7.17 24.12 -24.70
CA ARG A 23 -6.88 24.98 -23.55
C ARG A 23 -5.40 25.32 -23.49
N LEU A 24 -4.54 24.32 -23.64
CA LEU A 24 -3.08 24.46 -23.71
C LEU A 24 -2.67 25.38 -24.88
N ALA A 25 -3.22 25.17 -26.07
CA ALA A 25 -2.90 25.93 -27.28
C ALA A 25 -3.23 27.43 -27.18
N ARG A 26 -4.09 27.84 -26.24
CA ARG A 26 -4.37 29.26 -25.95
C ARG A 26 -3.73 29.76 -24.66
N GLY A 27 -2.76 29.02 -24.11
CA GLY A 27 -1.94 29.43 -22.97
C GLY A 27 -2.54 29.16 -21.59
N LEU A 28 -3.59 28.33 -21.47
CA LEU A 28 -4.11 27.97 -20.14
C LEU A 28 -3.23 26.94 -19.46
N LYS A 29 -2.95 27.16 -18.17
CA LYS A 29 -2.36 26.16 -17.28
C LYS A 29 -3.38 25.07 -16.98
N LEU A 30 -3.02 23.83 -17.24
CA LEU A 30 -3.91 22.69 -17.07
C LEU A 30 -3.98 22.26 -15.60
N ASN A 31 -5.17 21.86 -15.13
CA ASN A 31 -5.34 21.17 -13.86
C ASN A 31 -4.97 19.67 -13.98
N SER A 32 -5.10 18.91 -12.89
CA SER A 32 -4.72 17.49 -12.86
C SER A 32 -5.52 16.63 -13.83
N THR A 33 -6.84 16.85 -13.90
CA THR A 33 -7.76 16.13 -14.81
C THR A 33 -7.42 16.39 -16.28
N GLU A 34 -7.16 17.65 -16.63
CA GLU A 34 -6.81 18.04 -17.99
C GLU A 34 -5.43 17.51 -18.41
N ALA A 35 -4.45 17.59 -17.51
CA ALA A 35 -3.11 17.05 -17.75
C ALA A 35 -3.16 15.53 -17.97
N LEU A 36 -3.87 14.80 -17.12
CA LEU A 36 -4.08 13.36 -17.26
C LEU A 36 -4.73 13.02 -18.62
N ALA A 37 -5.82 13.70 -18.96
CA ALA A 37 -6.55 13.46 -20.20
C ALA A 37 -5.69 13.73 -21.44
N LEU A 38 -4.92 14.83 -21.44
CA LEU A 38 -4.01 15.18 -22.55
C LEU A 38 -2.92 14.11 -22.70
N ILE A 39 -2.22 13.77 -21.61
CA ILE A 39 -1.12 12.80 -21.66
C ILE A 39 -1.64 11.44 -22.14
N ALA A 40 -2.71 10.93 -21.54
CA ALA A 40 -3.29 9.65 -21.92
C ALA A 40 -3.73 9.63 -23.40
N THR A 41 -4.34 10.71 -23.88
CA THR A 41 -4.75 10.85 -25.29
C THR A 41 -3.54 10.83 -26.22
N GLN A 42 -2.49 11.58 -25.90
CA GLN A 42 -1.27 11.61 -26.73
C GLN A 42 -0.58 10.25 -26.79
N ILE A 43 -0.55 9.51 -25.68
CA ILE A 43 -0.03 8.13 -25.70
C ILE A 43 -0.86 7.26 -26.65
N VAL A 44 -2.20 7.35 -26.63
CA VAL A 44 -3.06 6.60 -27.56
C VAL A 44 -2.78 6.97 -29.02
N GLU A 45 -2.63 8.25 -29.34
CA GLU A 45 -2.32 8.70 -30.71
C GLU A 45 -0.95 8.21 -31.19
N PHE A 46 0.07 8.27 -30.33
CA PHE A 46 1.39 7.75 -30.68
C PHE A 46 1.41 6.23 -30.87
N VAL A 47 0.60 5.49 -30.10
CA VAL A 47 0.41 4.05 -30.34
C VAL A 47 -0.27 3.81 -31.68
N ARG A 48 -1.25 4.64 -32.04
CA ARG A 48 -1.98 4.53 -33.30
C ARG A 48 -1.07 4.70 -34.53
N ASP A 49 -0.04 5.54 -34.44
CA ASP A 49 0.96 5.71 -35.49
C ASP A 49 1.88 4.50 -35.67
N GLY A 50 2.00 3.65 -34.66
CA GLY A 50 2.70 2.36 -34.76
C GLY A 50 4.22 2.42 -34.88
N ASN A 51 4.82 3.60 -34.68
CA ASN A 51 6.26 3.82 -34.81
C ASN A 51 7.02 3.96 -33.49
N LYS A 52 6.35 3.73 -32.36
CA LYS A 52 6.92 3.82 -31.01
C LYS A 52 6.60 2.57 -30.19
N THR A 53 7.58 2.13 -29.43
CA THR A 53 7.48 1.05 -28.45
C THR A 53 6.88 1.55 -27.13
N VAL A 54 6.45 0.62 -26.27
CA VAL A 54 6.00 0.94 -24.90
C VAL A 54 7.06 1.75 -24.14
N ALA A 55 8.34 1.35 -24.20
CA ALA A 55 9.42 2.00 -23.48
C ALA A 55 9.68 3.45 -23.94
N GLU A 56 9.59 3.71 -25.25
CA GLU A 56 9.70 5.06 -25.79
C GLU A 56 8.53 5.94 -25.33
N LEU A 57 7.31 5.39 -25.29
CA LEU A 57 6.12 6.12 -24.85
C LEU A 57 6.13 6.45 -23.36
N MET A 58 6.69 5.57 -22.52
CA MET A 58 6.94 5.86 -21.10
C MET A 58 7.85 7.09 -20.93
N SER A 59 8.80 7.29 -21.86
CA SER A 59 9.71 8.43 -21.83
C SER A 59 9.06 9.68 -22.43
N ILE A 60 8.47 9.57 -23.62
CA ILE A 60 7.79 10.66 -24.33
C ILE A 60 6.68 11.29 -23.49
N GLY A 61 5.91 10.47 -22.75
CA GLY A 61 4.85 10.95 -21.87
C GLY A 61 5.34 11.95 -20.81
N ARG A 62 6.61 11.85 -20.39
CA ARG A 62 7.25 12.77 -19.42
C ARG A 62 7.73 14.08 -20.03
N GLU A 63 7.65 14.18 -21.36
CA GLU A 63 8.08 15.36 -22.10
C GLU A 63 6.91 16.27 -22.49
N LEU A 64 5.67 15.80 -22.43
CA LEU A 64 4.51 16.51 -23.00
C LEU A 64 4.22 17.82 -22.26
N LEU A 65 4.15 17.78 -20.93
CA LEU A 65 3.76 18.92 -20.10
C LEU A 65 4.88 19.25 -19.10
N GLY A 66 5.21 20.53 -18.99
CA GLY A 66 6.13 21.05 -17.98
C GLY A 66 5.40 21.76 -16.84
N ARG A 67 6.13 22.07 -15.77
CA ARG A 67 5.63 22.82 -14.60
C ARG A 67 4.93 24.13 -14.98
N ARG A 68 5.42 24.84 -16.00
CA ARG A 68 4.80 26.10 -16.46
C ARG A 68 3.45 25.93 -17.16
N GLN A 69 3.18 24.75 -17.71
CA GLN A 69 1.95 24.45 -18.46
C GLN A 69 0.82 23.85 -17.62
N VAL A 70 1.07 23.64 -16.33
CA VAL A 70 0.09 23.07 -15.38
C VAL A 70 -0.05 23.97 -14.15
N LEU A 71 -1.13 23.80 -13.39
CA LEU A 71 -1.28 24.45 -12.09
C LEU A 71 -0.25 23.91 -11.08
N SER A 72 0.09 24.70 -10.08
CA SER A 72 1.15 24.40 -9.10
C SER A 72 0.94 23.08 -8.34
N ALA A 73 -0.31 22.68 -8.11
CA ALA A 73 -0.65 21.42 -7.43
C ALA A 73 -0.47 20.17 -8.30
N VAL A 74 -0.46 20.29 -9.64
CA VAL A 74 -0.46 19.13 -10.55
C VAL A 74 0.76 18.22 -10.40
N PRO A 75 2.01 18.73 -10.27
CA PRO A 75 3.17 17.89 -10.01
C PRO A 75 3.06 17.05 -8.72
N HIS A 76 2.25 17.48 -7.75
CA HIS A 76 2.04 16.76 -6.49
C HIS A 76 0.90 15.74 -6.58
N LEU A 77 -0.11 16.02 -7.41
CA LEU A 77 -1.30 15.16 -7.57
C LEU A 77 -1.10 14.06 -8.62
N LEU A 78 -0.33 14.33 -9.68
CA LEU A 78 -0.23 13.46 -10.85
C LEU A 78 1.06 12.66 -10.85
N GLU A 79 1.12 11.60 -10.03
CA GLU A 79 2.29 10.72 -9.94
C GLU A 79 2.45 9.84 -11.18
N THR A 80 1.35 9.28 -11.68
CA THR A 80 1.35 8.41 -12.85
C THR A 80 0.16 8.68 -13.77
N VAL A 81 0.35 8.44 -15.06
CA VAL A 81 -0.73 8.35 -16.05
C VAL A 81 -0.67 6.98 -16.70
N GLN A 82 -1.78 6.26 -16.67
CA GLN A 82 -1.90 4.92 -17.24
C GLN A 82 -2.94 4.90 -18.34
N VAL A 83 -2.60 4.28 -19.46
CA VAL A 83 -3.55 4.06 -20.55
C VAL A 83 -3.18 2.81 -21.34
N GLU A 84 -4.20 2.03 -21.70
CA GLU A 84 -4.05 0.95 -22.67
C GLU A 84 -4.37 1.42 -24.09
N ALA A 85 -3.60 0.94 -25.06
CA ALA A 85 -3.86 1.20 -26.47
C ALA A 85 -3.43 0.00 -27.33
N THR A 86 -3.97 -0.09 -28.54
CA THR A 86 -3.74 -1.23 -29.46
C THR A 86 -2.55 -0.95 -30.37
N PHE A 87 -1.40 -1.52 -30.02
CA PHE A 87 -0.22 -1.55 -30.89
C PHE A 87 -0.44 -2.54 -32.05
N HIS A 88 0.48 -2.55 -33.01
CA HIS A 88 0.50 -3.56 -34.07
C HIS A 88 0.56 -5.01 -33.54
N ASP A 89 1.12 -5.21 -32.36
CA ASP A 89 1.23 -6.51 -31.68
C ASP A 89 0.18 -6.67 -30.55
N GLY A 90 -0.92 -5.92 -30.61
CA GLY A 90 -2.05 -6.02 -29.69
C GLY A 90 -2.05 -4.99 -28.56
N THR A 91 -3.02 -5.10 -27.66
CA THR A 91 -3.20 -4.14 -26.56
C THR A 91 -2.07 -4.25 -25.54
N LYS A 92 -1.49 -3.11 -25.17
CA LYS A 92 -0.50 -3.00 -24.08
C LYS A 92 -0.87 -1.86 -23.14
N LEU A 93 -0.48 -2.00 -21.87
CA LEU A 93 -0.52 -0.93 -20.87
C LEU A 93 0.74 -0.07 -20.99
N ILE A 94 0.57 1.25 -21.00
CA ILE A 94 1.65 2.21 -20.84
C ILE A 94 1.44 2.92 -19.51
N THR A 95 2.50 3.01 -18.71
CA THR A 95 2.53 3.80 -17.47
C THR A 95 3.58 4.89 -17.59
N VAL A 96 3.14 6.14 -17.59
CA VAL A 96 4.03 7.32 -17.57
C VAL A 96 4.22 7.72 -16.12
N HIS A 97 5.41 7.49 -15.58
CA HIS A 97 5.76 7.87 -14.20
C HIS A 97 6.31 9.29 -14.16
N ASN A 98 5.89 10.07 -13.16
CA ASN A 98 6.29 11.46 -12.94
C ASN A 98 6.20 12.27 -14.25
N PRO A 99 4.99 12.40 -14.84
CA PRO A 99 4.79 13.01 -16.15
C PRO A 99 5.22 14.48 -16.20
N ILE A 100 5.12 15.22 -15.08
CA ILE A 100 5.55 16.62 -15.00
C ILE A 100 7.02 16.70 -14.54
N ALA A 101 7.93 16.27 -15.41
CA ALA A 101 9.35 16.12 -15.06
C ALA A 101 10.23 17.34 -15.43
N ARG A 102 9.72 18.24 -16.28
CA ARG A 102 10.47 19.36 -16.86
C ARG A 102 9.84 20.71 -16.52
N GLU A 103 10.60 21.78 -16.70
CA GLU A 103 10.08 23.13 -16.51
C GLU A 103 9.12 23.54 -17.63
N ASN A 104 9.49 23.23 -18.87
CA ASN A 104 8.65 23.37 -20.05
C ASN A 104 8.52 22.01 -20.74
N GLY A 105 7.31 21.69 -21.17
CA GLY A 105 7.04 20.53 -22.02
C GLY A 105 7.43 20.78 -23.47
N ASN A 106 7.51 19.70 -24.25
CA ASN A 106 7.56 19.73 -25.70
C ASN A 106 6.12 19.88 -26.22
N LEU A 107 5.73 21.13 -26.50
CA LEU A 107 4.36 21.46 -26.89
C LEU A 107 3.99 20.97 -28.30
N GLU A 108 4.97 20.71 -29.16
CA GLU A 108 4.73 20.04 -30.45
C GLU A 108 4.27 18.60 -30.22
N LEU A 109 4.92 17.89 -29.29
CA LEU A 109 4.48 16.56 -28.88
C LEU A 109 3.16 16.59 -28.12
N ALA A 110 2.93 17.58 -27.26
CA ALA A 110 1.67 17.69 -26.50
C ALA A 110 0.44 17.96 -27.40
N LEU A 111 0.66 18.63 -28.53
CA LEU A 111 -0.36 19.00 -29.52
C LEU A 111 -0.31 18.10 -30.76
N TYR A 112 0.43 16.99 -30.73
CA TYR A 112 0.55 16.09 -31.87
C TYR A 112 -0.82 15.52 -32.26
N GLY A 113 -1.05 15.42 -33.58
CA GLY A 113 -2.32 14.97 -34.16
C GLY A 113 -3.51 15.94 -34.01
N SER A 114 -3.38 17.01 -33.22
CA SER A 114 -4.49 17.94 -32.94
C SER A 114 -4.72 18.99 -34.03
N PHE A 115 -3.70 19.25 -34.86
CA PHE A 115 -3.64 20.34 -35.85
C PHE A 115 -3.85 21.75 -35.26
N LEU A 116 -3.70 21.91 -33.94
CA LEU A 116 -3.73 23.20 -33.28
C LEU A 116 -2.37 23.91 -33.42
N PRO A 117 -2.35 25.25 -33.48
CA PRO A 117 -1.10 25.99 -33.47
C PRO A 117 -0.37 25.79 -32.13
N VAL A 118 0.94 25.59 -32.20
CA VAL A 118 1.78 25.46 -31.01
C VAL A 118 1.97 26.84 -30.38
N PRO A 119 1.54 27.05 -29.13
CA PRO A 119 1.68 28.34 -28.46
C PRO A 119 3.14 28.60 -28.10
N SER A 120 3.53 29.87 -28.06
CA SER A 120 4.84 30.26 -27.54
C SER A 120 4.88 30.13 -26.01
N LEU A 121 6.07 29.81 -25.46
CA LEU A 121 6.25 29.53 -24.04
C LEU A 121 6.05 30.77 -23.13
N ASP A 122 6.11 31.97 -23.69
CA ASP A 122 5.84 33.23 -23.00
C ASP A 122 4.36 33.39 -22.60
N MET A 123 3.44 32.67 -23.27
CA MET A 123 2.02 32.63 -22.88
C MET A 123 1.79 32.04 -21.49
N PHE A 124 2.73 31.22 -20.99
CA PHE A 124 2.63 30.55 -19.70
C PHE A 124 3.39 31.33 -18.62
N ILE A 125 2.80 32.43 -18.15
CA ILE A 125 3.43 33.32 -17.17
C ILE A 125 3.58 32.61 -15.81
N GLU A 126 4.75 32.77 -15.21
CA GLU A 126 5.05 32.27 -13.88
C GLU A 126 4.31 33.14 -12.85
N ASN A 127 3.26 32.60 -12.26
CA ASN A 127 2.64 33.20 -11.09
C ASN A 127 3.28 32.54 -9.88
N LYS A 128 3.73 33.35 -8.90
CA LYS A 128 4.01 32.87 -7.55
C LYS A 128 2.70 32.45 -6.91
N GLU A 129 2.16 31.32 -7.31
CA GLU A 129 1.08 30.65 -6.60
C GLU A 129 1.66 30.05 -5.32
N ASP A 130 0.93 30.20 -4.22
CA ASP A 130 1.32 29.61 -2.93
C ASP A 130 1.54 28.10 -3.09
N SER A 131 2.61 27.60 -2.47
CA SER A 131 3.07 26.21 -2.56
C SER A 131 2.19 25.26 -1.72
N ILE A 132 0.89 25.23 -2.00
CA ILE A 132 -0.04 24.30 -1.36
C ILE A 132 0.15 22.94 -2.00
N ILE A 133 0.48 21.95 -1.17
CA ILE A 133 0.50 20.53 -1.54
C ILE A 133 -0.82 19.94 -1.06
N PRO A 134 -1.77 19.58 -1.95
CA PRO A 134 -3.02 18.99 -1.51
C PRO A 134 -2.79 17.64 -0.84
N GLY A 135 -3.47 17.38 0.28
CA GLY A 135 -3.27 16.13 1.03
C GLY A 135 -1.94 16.01 1.77
N GLU A 136 -1.15 17.10 1.87
CA GLU A 136 0.16 17.12 2.54
C GLU A 136 0.14 16.44 3.91
N LEU A 137 1.03 15.47 4.09
CA LEU A 137 1.32 14.84 5.37
C LEU A 137 2.45 15.60 6.08
N LYS A 138 2.18 16.04 7.31
CA LYS A 138 3.17 16.63 8.22
C LYS A 138 3.39 15.67 9.37
N SER A 139 4.41 14.84 9.21
CA SER A 139 4.85 13.89 10.23
C SER A 139 5.49 14.62 11.41
N VAL A 140 5.32 14.11 12.62
CA VAL A 140 6.14 14.56 13.75
C VAL A 140 7.59 14.10 13.59
N ASP A 141 8.54 14.89 14.08
CA ASP A 141 9.94 14.48 14.11
C ASP A 141 10.11 13.26 15.03
N GLY A 142 10.80 12.23 14.54
CA GLY A 142 11.12 11.04 15.32
C GLY A 142 10.99 9.74 14.55
N SER A 143 10.96 8.65 15.32
CA SER A 143 10.90 7.29 14.81
C SER A 143 9.92 6.46 15.63
N VAL A 144 9.27 5.51 14.97
CA VAL A 144 8.39 4.52 15.59
C VAL A 144 9.22 3.27 15.93
N ILE A 145 9.14 2.82 17.18
CA ILE A 145 9.69 1.53 17.61
C ILE A 145 8.68 0.44 17.25
N LEU A 146 9.11 -0.54 16.45
CA LEU A 146 8.28 -1.68 16.07
C LEU A 146 8.45 -2.83 17.07
N ASN A 147 7.34 -3.55 17.30
CA ASN A 147 7.30 -4.80 18.06
C ASN A 147 7.92 -4.67 19.46
N ALA A 148 7.77 -3.52 20.13
CA ALA A 148 8.37 -3.25 21.44
C ALA A 148 7.93 -4.25 22.52
N GLY A 149 8.83 -4.55 23.47
CA GLY A 149 8.55 -5.43 24.61
C GLY A 149 8.46 -6.92 24.28
N ARG A 150 9.00 -7.36 23.14
CA ARG A 150 8.99 -8.76 22.70
C ARG A 150 10.35 -9.41 22.87
N GLU A 151 10.34 -10.69 23.22
CA GLU A 151 11.54 -11.52 23.17
C GLU A 151 12.08 -11.59 21.74
N ALA A 152 13.36 -11.29 21.58
CA ALA A 152 14.02 -11.24 20.29
C ALA A 152 15.29 -12.09 20.27
N VAL A 153 15.66 -12.53 19.07
CA VAL A 153 16.90 -13.26 18.81
C VAL A 153 17.46 -12.86 17.45
N SER A 154 18.78 -12.69 17.35
CA SER A 154 19.49 -12.53 16.08
C SER A 154 20.04 -13.86 15.60
N LEU A 155 19.59 -14.35 14.45
CA LEU A 155 20.02 -15.62 13.86
C LEU A 155 20.68 -15.42 12.51
N LYS A 156 21.76 -16.16 12.25
CA LYS A 156 22.34 -16.28 10.92
C LYS A 156 21.58 -17.31 10.11
N VAL A 157 21.05 -16.89 8.96
CA VAL A 157 20.29 -17.72 8.03
C VAL A 157 21.08 -17.89 6.75
N VAL A 158 21.16 -19.13 6.24
CA VAL A 158 21.84 -19.47 4.98
C VAL A 158 20.85 -20.11 4.02
N ASN A 159 20.78 -19.62 2.79
CA ASN A 159 20.01 -20.27 1.73
C ASN A 159 20.87 -21.32 1.00
N ASN A 160 20.62 -22.59 1.29
CA ASN A 160 21.28 -23.72 0.64
C ASN A 160 20.53 -24.22 -0.61
N GLY A 161 19.51 -23.49 -1.05
CA GLY A 161 18.75 -23.78 -2.26
C GLY A 161 19.38 -23.19 -3.53
N ASP A 162 18.84 -23.59 -4.67
CA ASP A 162 19.23 -23.13 -6.02
C ASP A 162 18.35 -21.98 -6.55
N ARG A 163 17.38 -21.54 -5.74
CA ARG A 163 16.41 -20.48 -6.07
C ARG A 163 16.31 -19.46 -4.95
N PRO A 164 15.92 -18.22 -5.27
CA PRO A 164 15.69 -17.21 -4.26
C PRO A 164 14.53 -17.57 -3.34
N VAL A 165 14.69 -17.30 -2.05
CA VAL A 165 13.64 -17.46 -1.04
C VAL A 165 13.35 -16.10 -0.42
N GLN A 166 12.08 -15.74 -0.29
CA GLN A 166 11.67 -14.46 0.30
C GLN A 166 10.63 -14.72 1.39
N VAL A 167 10.90 -14.21 2.59
CA VAL A 167 10.11 -14.49 3.80
C VAL A 167 9.47 -13.18 4.29
N GLY A 168 8.15 -13.20 4.47
CA GLY A 168 7.38 -12.06 4.96
C GLY A 168 7.47 -11.84 6.47
N SER A 169 7.24 -10.60 6.88
CA SER A 169 7.30 -10.12 8.28
C SER A 169 6.59 -11.03 9.29
N HIS A 170 5.39 -11.51 8.95
CA HIS A 170 4.51 -12.27 9.86
C HIS A 170 4.52 -13.78 9.65
N TYR A 171 5.38 -14.28 8.78
CA TYR A 171 5.50 -15.73 8.57
C TYR A 171 6.18 -16.39 9.78
N HIS A 172 5.61 -17.49 10.28
CA HIS A 172 6.19 -18.29 11.36
C HIS A 172 7.57 -18.80 10.94
N PHE A 173 8.63 -18.32 11.58
CA PHE A 173 9.97 -18.46 11.00
C PHE A 173 10.46 -19.92 11.00
N ILE A 174 9.99 -20.75 11.94
CA ILE A 174 10.23 -22.19 11.94
C ILE A 174 9.59 -22.93 10.75
N GLU A 175 8.56 -22.36 10.13
CA GLU A 175 7.84 -22.97 9.00
C GLU A 175 8.48 -22.67 7.64
N VAL A 176 9.54 -21.83 7.59
CA VAL A 176 10.09 -21.37 6.30
C VAL A 176 10.70 -22.52 5.51
N ASN A 177 10.86 -22.27 4.21
CA ASN A 177 11.41 -23.22 3.23
C ASN A 177 12.57 -24.07 3.81
N PRO A 178 12.55 -25.41 3.62
CA PRO A 178 13.54 -26.32 4.19
C PRO A 178 14.99 -26.05 3.73
N TYR A 179 15.19 -25.36 2.60
CA TYR A 179 16.52 -24.98 2.11
C TYR A 179 17.14 -23.80 2.87
N LEU A 180 16.39 -23.12 3.74
CA LEU A 180 16.97 -22.17 4.68
C LEU A 180 17.46 -22.92 5.93
N THR A 181 18.76 -22.80 6.22
CA THR A 181 19.42 -23.40 7.38
C THR A 181 19.74 -22.33 8.42
N PHE A 182 19.26 -22.54 9.64
CA PHE A 182 19.45 -21.68 10.82
C PHE A 182 19.03 -22.45 12.09
N ASP A 183 19.10 -21.82 13.25
CA ASP A 183 18.62 -22.40 14.50
C ASP A 183 17.08 -22.38 14.57
N ARG A 184 16.45 -23.46 14.09
CA ARG A 184 14.99 -23.63 14.12
C ARG A 184 14.41 -23.70 15.53
N ARG A 185 15.19 -24.17 16.52
CA ARG A 185 14.76 -24.20 17.92
C ARG A 185 14.60 -22.78 18.45
N LYS A 186 15.58 -21.91 18.22
CA LYS A 186 15.50 -20.49 18.60
C LYS A 186 14.47 -19.69 17.80
N ALA A 187 14.10 -20.17 16.60
CA ALA A 187 13.05 -19.56 15.79
C ALA A 187 11.62 -20.01 16.13
N PHE A 188 11.45 -21.01 17.00
CA PHE A 188 10.14 -21.51 17.43
C PHE A 188 9.33 -20.39 18.09
N GLY A 189 8.09 -20.17 17.62
CA GLY A 189 7.23 -19.10 18.12
C GLY A 189 7.68 -17.69 17.76
N LYS A 190 8.55 -17.52 16.76
CA LYS A 190 9.05 -16.20 16.33
C LYS A 190 8.79 -15.91 14.85
N ARG A 191 8.83 -14.62 14.51
CA ARG A 191 8.68 -14.04 13.16
C ARG A 191 9.70 -12.94 12.94
N LEU A 192 9.89 -12.46 11.71
CA LEU A 192 10.88 -11.41 11.41
C LEU A 192 10.53 -10.09 12.11
N ASN A 193 11.53 -9.44 12.72
CA ASN A 193 11.42 -8.09 13.28
C ASN A 193 11.69 -7.02 12.22
N ILE A 194 10.79 -6.95 11.24
CA ILE A 194 10.80 -5.96 10.16
C ILE A 194 9.45 -5.26 10.09
N ALA A 195 9.35 -4.20 9.29
CA ALA A 195 8.10 -3.47 9.09
C ALA A 195 7.00 -4.40 8.56
N SER A 196 5.79 -4.29 9.11
CA SER A 196 4.64 -5.12 8.69
C SER A 196 4.42 -5.04 7.17
N GLY A 197 4.07 -6.17 6.55
CA GLY A 197 3.93 -6.28 5.11
C GLY A 197 5.23 -6.30 4.28
N THR A 198 6.41 -6.09 4.90
CA THR A 198 7.70 -6.23 4.19
C THR A 198 8.27 -7.64 4.27
N THR A 199 9.34 -7.89 3.53
CA THR A 199 9.96 -9.21 3.39
C THR A 199 11.49 -9.15 3.43
N THR A 200 12.13 -10.21 3.90
CA THR A 200 13.58 -10.43 3.73
C THR A 200 13.81 -11.45 2.62
N ARG A 201 14.66 -11.07 1.66
CA ARG A 201 15.04 -11.92 0.52
C ARG A 201 16.40 -12.58 0.75
N PHE A 202 16.52 -13.84 0.36
CA PHE A 202 17.71 -14.66 0.42
C PHE A 202 18.01 -15.23 -0.99
N GLU A 203 19.08 -14.75 -1.62
CA GLU A 203 19.55 -15.32 -2.89
C GLU A 203 20.21 -16.69 -2.67
N PRO A 204 20.34 -17.55 -3.71
CA PRO A 204 21.04 -18.82 -3.60
C PRO A 204 22.47 -18.66 -3.02
N GLY A 205 22.80 -19.42 -1.97
CA GLY A 205 24.10 -19.36 -1.28
C GLY A 205 24.27 -18.18 -0.33
N GLU A 206 23.31 -17.25 -0.28
CA GLU A 206 23.42 -16.06 0.56
C GLU A 206 23.32 -16.41 2.06
N SER A 207 24.11 -15.71 2.87
CA SER A 207 23.97 -15.74 4.32
C SER A 207 23.70 -14.35 4.88
N LYS A 208 22.63 -14.22 5.67
CA LYS A 208 22.19 -12.98 6.30
C LYS A 208 21.85 -13.19 7.76
N SER A 209 22.22 -12.26 8.61
CA SER A 209 21.71 -12.19 9.98
C SER A 209 20.34 -11.50 9.97
N VAL A 210 19.36 -12.10 10.63
CA VAL A 210 18.02 -11.55 10.80
C VAL A 210 17.66 -11.48 12.28
N VAL A 211 16.91 -10.45 12.66
CA VAL A 211 16.31 -10.37 13.99
C VAL A 211 14.91 -10.93 13.92
N LEU A 212 14.60 -11.86 14.83
CA LEU A 212 13.27 -12.41 15.02
C LEU A 212 12.69 -11.91 16.35
N VAL A 213 11.36 -11.76 16.41
CA VAL A 213 10.60 -11.44 17.62
C VAL A 213 9.53 -12.48 17.85
N SER A 214 9.18 -12.73 19.12
CA SER A 214 8.08 -13.62 19.47
C SER A 214 6.76 -13.19 18.83
N ILE A 215 5.92 -14.15 18.45
CA ILE A 215 4.51 -13.85 18.15
C ILE A 215 3.81 -13.32 19.41
N GLY A 216 2.78 -12.48 19.20
CA GLY A 216 1.94 -11.92 20.26
C GLY A 216 0.70 -12.76 20.53
N GLY A 217 -0.28 -12.19 21.22
CA GLY A 217 -1.59 -12.82 21.43
C GLY A 217 -1.53 -14.16 22.17
N ASN A 218 -2.33 -15.14 21.75
CA ASN A 218 -2.40 -16.48 22.34
C ASN A 218 -1.14 -17.32 22.12
N LYS A 219 -0.22 -16.85 21.26
CA LYS A 219 0.99 -17.54 20.83
C LYS A 219 0.70 -18.94 20.28
N VAL A 220 -0.12 -19.02 19.24
CA VAL A 220 -0.47 -20.28 18.55
C VAL A 220 0.06 -20.23 17.11
N ILE A 221 0.84 -21.24 16.73
CA ILE A 221 1.36 -21.41 15.37
C ILE A 221 0.37 -22.25 14.57
N ARG A 222 0.04 -21.81 13.35
CA ARG A 222 -0.81 -22.54 12.40
C ARG A 222 -0.33 -22.31 10.97
N GLY A 223 -0.68 -23.23 10.07
CA GLY A 223 -0.41 -23.13 8.64
C GLY A 223 1.04 -23.44 8.26
N GLY A 224 1.55 -22.77 7.24
CA GLY A 224 2.93 -22.95 6.78
C GLY A 224 3.20 -24.34 6.20
N ASN A 225 4.23 -25.02 6.70
CA ASN A 225 4.56 -26.39 6.32
C ASN A 225 3.97 -27.43 7.29
N ASN A 226 3.20 -26.99 8.28
CA ASN A 226 2.72 -27.83 9.37
C ASN A 226 3.89 -28.55 10.07
N ILE A 227 5.01 -27.86 10.29
CA ILE A 227 6.07 -28.34 11.21
C ILE A 227 5.56 -28.22 12.65
N VAL A 228 4.75 -27.20 12.92
CA VAL A 228 4.04 -26.96 14.17
C VAL A 228 2.60 -26.54 13.85
N ASP A 229 1.64 -27.17 14.51
CA ASP A 229 0.27 -26.65 14.65
C ASP A 229 -0.10 -26.74 16.13
N GLY A 230 -0.20 -25.58 16.78
CA GLY A 230 -0.55 -25.51 18.19
C GLY A 230 0.16 -24.41 18.97
N PRO A 231 -0.12 -24.34 20.29
CA PRO A 231 0.42 -23.31 21.18
C PRO A 231 1.93 -23.41 21.33
N VAL A 232 2.59 -22.27 21.48
CA VAL A 232 4.02 -22.16 21.79
C VAL A 232 4.26 -22.63 23.23
N ASN A 233 4.75 -23.85 23.38
CA ASN A 233 5.15 -24.46 24.65
C ASN A 233 6.26 -25.50 24.42
N ASP A 234 6.85 -25.99 25.51
CA ASP A 234 7.99 -26.90 25.45
C ASP A 234 7.68 -28.23 24.75
N SER A 235 6.51 -28.83 25.02
CA SER A 235 6.10 -30.08 24.37
C SER A 235 5.98 -29.94 22.86
N ASN A 236 5.40 -28.85 22.38
CA ASN A 236 5.26 -28.57 20.96
C ASN A 236 6.60 -28.18 20.33
N CYS A 237 7.51 -27.53 21.07
CA CYS A 237 8.88 -27.28 20.61
C CYS A 237 9.66 -28.58 20.38
N ILE A 238 9.54 -29.55 21.30
CA ILE A 238 10.17 -30.87 21.14
C ILE A 238 9.62 -31.59 19.91
N ALA A 239 8.28 -31.66 19.76
CA ALA A 239 7.64 -32.27 18.61
C ALA A 239 8.01 -31.57 17.28
N ALA A 240 8.09 -30.23 17.29
CA ALA A 240 8.52 -29.43 16.15
C ALA A 240 9.93 -29.81 15.70
N MET A 241 10.88 -29.95 16.63
CA MET A 241 12.26 -30.28 16.30
C MET A 241 12.41 -31.72 15.80
N GLU A 242 11.58 -32.65 16.26
CA GLU A 242 11.47 -33.99 15.69
C GLU A 242 10.96 -33.95 14.24
N ALA A 243 9.93 -33.14 13.96
CA ALA A 243 9.41 -32.93 12.62
C ALA A 243 10.44 -32.25 11.69
N VAL A 244 11.17 -31.24 12.18
CA VAL A 244 12.27 -30.58 11.46
C VAL A 244 13.32 -31.59 11.01
N THR A 245 13.74 -32.46 11.92
CA THR A 245 14.74 -33.50 11.64
C THR A 245 14.20 -34.53 10.66
N THR A 246 13.02 -35.09 10.93
CA THR A 246 12.41 -36.17 10.16
C THR A 246 12.07 -35.74 8.73
N ARG A 247 11.67 -34.47 8.54
CA ARG A 247 11.27 -33.92 7.24
C ARG A 247 12.42 -33.20 6.52
N GLY A 248 13.62 -33.20 7.08
CA GLY A 248 14.82 -32.63 6.44
C GLY A 248 14.78 -31.10 6.29
N PHE A 249 14.18 -30.39 7.24
CA PHE A 249 14.22 -28.93 7.26
C PHE A 249 15.58 -28.45 7.77
N GLY A 250 16.23 -27.55 7.02
CA GLY A 250 17.55 -27.05 7.34
C GLY A 250 17.63 -26.50 8.77
N HIS A 251 18.46 -27.13 9.59
CA HIS A 251 18.66 -26.76 10.99
C HIS A 251 20.15 -26.80 11.33
N LYS A 252 20.60 -25.80 12.10
CA LYS A 252 21.92 -25.75 12.71
C LYS A 252 21.84 -24.93 13.99
N ASP A 253 22.26 -25.50 15.11
CA ASP A 253 22.32 -24.79 16.40
C ASP A 253 23.23 -23.55 16.32
N ASP A 254 22.81 -22.46 16.95
CA ASP A 254 23.60 -21.23 17.08
C ASP A 254 23.72 -20.83 18.56
N GLU A 255 24.67 -21.45 19.25
CA GLU A 255 24.93 -21.22 20.68
C GLU A 255 25.26 -19.75 21.01
N ASN A 256 25.79 -19.00 20.04
CA ASN A 256 26.20 -17.61 20.20
C ASN A 256 25.13 -16.60 19.72
N ALA A 257 23.94 -17.07 19.35
CA ALA A 257 22.86 -16.18 18.96
C ALA A 257 22.49 -15.22 20.10
N ARG A 258 22.49 -13.92 19.80
CA ARG A 258 22.14 -12.87 20.76
C ARG A 258 20.64 -12.86 20.99
N GLU A 259 20.24 -13.01 22.25
CA GLU A 259 18.85 -12.96 22.71
C GLU A 259 18.63 -11.74 23.61
N GLY A 260 17.41 -11.20 23.63
CA GLY A 260 17.07 -10.03 24.43
C GLY A 260 15.62 -9.59 24.24
N ILE A 261 15.32 -8.34 24.59
CA ILE A 261 13.97 -7.76 24.50
C ILE A 261 14.01 -6.51 23.62
N THR A 262 13.06 -6.37 22.70
CA THR A 262 12.93 -5.17 21.87
C THR A 262 12.53 -3.95 22.70
N GLY A 263 13.12 -2.78 22.39
CA GLY A 263 12.99 -1.55 23.16
C GLY A 263 14.03 -1.42 24.27
N GLU A 264 14.52 -2.54 24.81
CA GLU A 264 15.60 -2.57 25.81
C GLU A 264 16.97 -2.80 25.15
N ASP A 265 17.07 -3.77 24.23
CA ASP A 265 18.27 -4.01 23.42
C ASP A 265 18.18 -3.30 22.07
N TYR A 266 18.93 -2.21 21.92
CA TYR A 266 18.96 -1.42 20.69
C TYR A 266 19.34 -2.24 19.44
N SER A 267 20.21 -3.25 19.58
CA SER A 267 20.67 -4.06 18.45
C SER A 267 19.61 -5.03 17.92
N LEU A 268 18.61 -5.36 18.75
CA LEU A 268 17.47 -6.21 18.39
C LEU A 268 16.20 -5.38 18.08
N THR A 269 16.26 -4.07 18.28
CA THR A 269 15.12 -3.17 18.14
C THR A 269 15.03 -2.64 16.71
N LYS A 270 13.86 -2.82 16.09
CA LYS A 270 13.58 -2.23 14.79
C LYS A 270 12.89 -0.88 14.97
N VAL A 271 13.50 0.16 14.45
CA VAL A 271 12.92 1.51 14.34
C VAL A 271 12.72 1.87 12.88
N ILE A 272 11.65 2.63 12.60
CA ILE A 272 11.43 3.27 11.30
C ILE A 272 11.09 4.75 11.47
N PRO A 273 11.57 5.65 10.59
CA PRO A 273 11.19 7.06 10.63
C PRO A 273 9.68 7.24 10.53
N GLN A 274 9.15 8.29 11.19
CA GLN A 274 7.72 8.60 11.18
C GLN A 274 7.16 8.75 9.75
N GLU A 275 7.89 9.42 8.87
CA GLU A 275 7.52 9.59 7.46
C GLU A 275 7.47 8.26 6.71
N GLU A 276 8.42 7.34 6.96
CA GLU A 276 8.40 6.00 6.36
C GLU A 276 7.19 5.19 6.86
N TYR A 277 6.83 5.33 8.14
CA TYR A 277 5.62 4.72 8.71
C TYR A 277 4.37 5.26 8.00
N ALA A 278 4.23 6.58 7.90
CA ALA A 278 3.09 7.24 7.29
C ALA A 278 2.92 6.85 5.82
N ASN A 279 4.01 6.75 5.07
CA ASN A 279 3.99 6.32 3.65
C ASN A 279 3.58 4.85 3.46
N LYS A 280 3.74 3.99 4.49
CA LYS A 280 3.40 2.56 4.41
C LYS A 280 2.00 2.26 4.92
N TYR A 281 1.62 2.88 6.03
CA TYR A 281 0.42 2.51 6.78
C TYR A 281 -0.58 3.67 6.91
N GLY A 282 -0.30 4.83 6.34
CA GLY A 282 -0.96 6.09 6.69
C GLY A 282 -0.43 6.68 7.99
N PRO A 283 -0.69 7.96 8.26
CA PRO A 283 -0.17 8.68 9.44
C PRO A 283 -0.63 8.04 10.76
N THR A 284 0.07 8.37 11.83
CA THR A 284 -0.23 7.93 13.20
C THR A 284 -0.23 9.12 14.17
N VAL A 285 -0.36 8.88 15.48
CA VAL A 285 -0.58 9.89 16.53
C VAL A 285 0.40 11.05 16.40
N GLY A 286 -0.14 12.27 16.37
CA GLY A 286 0.64 13.49 16.30
C GLY A 286 0.79 14.06 14.89
N ASP A 287 0.81 13.20 13.87
CA ASP A 287 0.92 13.59 12.47
C ASP A 287 -0.31 14.41 12.05
N LYS A 288 -0.13 15.24 11.01
CA LYS A 288 -1.22 16.07 10.46
C LYS A 288 -1.40 15.83 8.97
N ILE A 289 -2.64 15.90 8.50
CA ILE A 289 -3.03 15.76 7.10
C ILE A 289 -3.73 17.04 6.67
N ARG A 290 -3.33 17.63 5.54
CA ARG A 290 -4.10 18.69 4.91
C ARG A 290 -5.37 18.12 4.26
N LEU A 291 -6.52 18.72 4.50
CA LEU A 291 -7.77 18.30 3.86
C LEU A 291 -7.86 18.90 2.45
N GLY A 292 -7.61 18.09 1.42
CA GLY A 292 -7.58 18.55 0.04
C GLY A 292 -6.55 19.67 -0.16
N ASP A 293 -6.92 20.69 -0.90
CA ASP A 293 -6.17 21.93 -1.13
C ASP A 293 -6.56 23.07 -0.17
N THR A 294 -7.26 22.74 0.92
CA THR A 294 -7.68 23.73 1.92
C THR A 294 -6.54 24.16 2.85
N ASN A 295 -6.82 25.11 3.75
CA ASN A 295 -5.94 25.52 4.84
C ASN A 295 -6.13 24.69 6.13
N LEU A 296 -7.00 23.68 6.11
CA LEU A 296 -7.32 22.85 7.27
C LEU A 296 -6.32 21.69 7.41
N PHE A 297 -5.88 21.46 8.65
CA PHE A 297 -5.03 20.33 9.02
C PHE A 297 -5.70 19.48 10.09
N ALA A 298 -6.00 18.23 9.75
CA ALA A 298 -6.49 17.21 10.68
C ALA A 298 -5.30 16.56 11.39
N LYS A 299 -5.27 16.58 12.73
CA LYS A 299 -4.24 15.91 13.54
C LYS A 299 -4.75 14.55 14.00
N ILE A 300 -3.94 13.51 13.88
CA ILE A 300 -4.29 12.20 14.44
C ILE A 300 -4.21 12.25 15.97
N GLU A 301 -5.35 12.07 16.63
CA GLU A 301 -5.51 12.19 18.08
C GLU A 301 -5.21 10.87 18.80
N LYS A 302 -5.51 9.74 18.15
CA LYS A 302 -5.34 8.39 18.67
C LYS A 302 -5.05 7.41 17.54
N ASP A 303 -4.27 6.39 17.83
CA ASP A 303 -4.07 5.22 16.97
C ASP A 303 -4.31 3.95 17.79
N PHE A 304 -5.03 3.00 17.21
CA PHE A 304 -5.31 1.70 17.81
C PHE A 304 -4.27 0.63 17.39
N ALA A 305 -3.38 0.94 16.44
CA ALA A 305 -2.34 0.04 16.00
C ALA A 305 -1.40 -0.36 17.14
N VAL A 306 -0.91 -1.60 17.08
CA VAL A 306 0.27 -2.05 17.83
C VAL A 306 1.41 -2.05 16.83
N TYR A 307 2.36 -1.12 16.97
CA TYR A 307 3.34 -0.87 15.92
C TYR A 307 4.17 -2.10 15.56
N GLY A 308 4.14 -2.49 14.28
CA GLY A 308 4.74 -3.72 13.76
C GLY A 308 3.76 -4.88 13.54
N ASP A 309 2.52 -4.78 14.02
CA ASP A 309 1.39 -5.71 13.79
C ASP A 309 0.29 -5.07 12.89
N GLU A 310 0.63 -4.09 12.05
CA GLU A 310 -0.32 -3.48 11.12
C GLU A 310 -0.92 -4.51 10.17
N CYS A 311 -2.23 -4.44 9.94
CA CYS A 311 -2.93 -5.31 9.01
C CYS A 311 -2.70 -4.83 7.58
N VAL A 312 -1.86 -5.53 6.81
CA VAL A 312 -1.58 -5.17 5.40
C VAL A 312 -1.78 -6.38 4.50
N PHE A 313 -2.58 -6.21 3.45
CA PHE A 313 -2.91 -7.25 2.48
C PHE A 313 -2.04 -7.19 1.22
N GLY A 314 -1.73 -8.36 0.66
CA GLY A 314 -0.98 -8.52 -0.58
C GLY A 314 0.04 -9.66 -0.56
N GLY A 315 0.69 -9.89 -1.70
CA GLY A 315 1.70 -10.94 -1.86
C GLY A 315 2.83 -10.82 -0.83
N GLY A 316 3.02 -11.84 0.00
CA GLY A 316 4.06 -11.88 1.03
C GLY A 316 3.82 -10.98 2.25
N LYS A 317 2.66 -10.35 2.36
CA LYS A 317 2.34 -9.42 3.47
C LYS A 317 1.72 -10.13 4.68
N THR A 318 1.00 -9.38 5.52
CA THR A 318 0.60 -9.76 6.88
C THR A 318 -0.68 -10.58 6.91
N ILE A 319 -1.74 -10.17 6.20
CA ILE A 319 -3.02 -10.89 6.16
C ILE A 319 -2.90 -12.11 5.24
N ARG A 320 -2.48 -13.23 5.84
CA ARG A 320 -2.36 -14.56 5.23
C ARG A 320 -2.64 -15.61 6.29
N ASP A 321 -3.02 -16.80 5.84
CA ASP A 321 -3.38 -17.95 6.68
C ASP A 321 -2.37 -18.21 7.82
N GLY A 322 -2.88 -18.34 9.04
CA GLY A 322 -2.11 -18.58 10.26
C GLY A 322 -1.27 -17.39 10.75
N MET A 323 -1.22 -16.29 9.98
CA MET A 323 -0.45 -15.07 10.28
C MET A 323 -1.41 -13.98 10.74
N GLY A 324 -1.56 -12.88 10.00
CA GLY A 324 -2.58 -11.86 10.29
C GLY A 324 -4.01 -12.32 10.01
N GLN A 325 -4.21 -13.41 9.23
CA GLN A 325 -5.49 -14.07 9.05
C GLN A 325 -5.58 -15.27 10.01
N SER A 326 -6.57 -15.27 10.89
CA SER A 326 -6.78 -16.33 11.88
C SER A 326 -7.29 -17.63 11.25
N CYS A 327 -6.86 -18.75 11.83
CA CYS A 327 -7.15 -20.11 11.34
C CYS A 327 -7.59 -21.06 12.49
N GLY A 328 -8.15 -20.52 13.57
CA GLY A 328 -8.56 -21.33 14.73
C GLY A 328 -9.77 -20.81 15.51
N HIS A 329 -10.41 -19.73 15.05
CA HIS A 329 -11.60 -19.15 15.67
C HIS A 329 -12.89 -19.79 15.14
N HIS A 330 -14.00 -19.56 15.84
CA HIS A 330 -15.32 -19.96 15.36
C HIS A 330 -15.67 -19.18 14.08
N PRO A 331 -16.17 -19.82 12.99
CA PRO A 331 -16.45 -19.14 11.72
C PRO A 331 -17.34 -17.89 11.85
N ASP A 332 -18.31 -17.90 12.76
CA ASP A 332 -19.22 -16.78 12.98
C ASP A 332 -18.50 -15.50 13.47
N HIS A 333 -17.31 -15.64 14.06
CA HIS A 333 -16.52 -14.50 14.56
C HIS A 333 -15.65 -13.86 13.46
N SER A 334 -15.52 -14.47 12.27
CA SER A 334 -14.86 -13.81 11.14
C SER A 334 -15.61 -12.53 10.80
N LEU A 335 -14.89 -11.42 10.61
CA LEU A 335 -15.45 -10.25 9.93
C LEU A 335 -15.85 -10.62 8.49
N ASP A 336 -16.84 -9.94 7.94
CA ASP A 336 -17.17 -10.08 6.51
C ASP A 336 -16.21 -9.22 5.68
N THR A 337 -15.86 -8.03 6.18
CA THR A 337 -14.87 -7.14 5.58
C THR A 337 -14.10 -6.41 6.66
N VAL A 338 -12.81 -6.15 6.44
CA VAL A 338 -12.01 -5.23 7.25
C VAL A 338 -11.48 -4.09 6.37
N ILE A 339 -11.67 -2.85 6.82
CA ILE A 339 -10.97 -1.69 6.26
C ILE A 339 -9.71 -1.48 7.11
N THR A 340 -8.53 -1.67 6.52
CA THR A 340 -7.27 -1.65 7.27
C THR A 340 -6.66 -0.27 7.35
N ASN A 341 -6.05 0.08 8.50
CA ASN A 341 -5.25 1.29 8.67
C ASN A 341 -5.93 2.59 8.21
N ALA A 342 -7.23 2.75 8.45
CA ALA A 342 -7.98 3.92 8.02
C ALA A 342 -7.75 5.12 8.94
N VAL A 343 -7.50 6.30 8.38
CA VAL A 343 -7.67 7.56 9.11
C VAL A 343 -9.15 7.90 9.12
N ILE A 344 -9.77 7.86 10.30
CA ILE A 344 -11.19 8.15 10.48
C ILE A 344 -11.32 9.62 10.88
N ILE A 345 -12.07 10.38 10.08
CA ILE A 345 -12.48 11.74 10.44
C ILE A 345 -13.99 11.71 10.70
N ASP A 346 -14.35 11.93 11.95
CA ASP A 346 -15.73 11.93 12.41
C ASP A 346 -15.95 13.03 13.46
N TYR A 347 -17.20 13.38 13.72
CA TYR A 347 -17.51 14.37 14.76
C TYR A 347 -17.08 13.91 16.16
N THR A 348 -16.94 12.60 16.38
CA THR A 348 -16.45 12.00 17.63
C THR A 348 -14.93 12.12 17.82
N GLY A 349 -14.17 12.43 16.76
CA GLY A 349 -12.73 12.62 16.81
C GLY A 349 -12.01 12.25 15.50
N ILE A 350 -10.69 12.42 15.51
CA ILE A 350 -9.81 12.11 14.37
C ILE A 350 -8.79 11.06 14.81
N TYR A 351 -8.97 9.82 14.37
CA TYR A 351 -8.16 8.70 14.86
C TYR A 351 -7.86 7.67 13.78
N LYS A 352 -6.84 6.85 14.04
CA LYS A 352 -6.36 5.79 13.15
C LYS A 352 -6.78 4.42 13.70
N ALA A 353 -7.46 3.62 12.88
CA ALA A 353 -7.91 2.30 13.28
C ALA A 353 -8.21 1.39 12.07
N ASP A 354 -8.34 0.09 12.32
CA ASP A 354 -9.05 -0.81 11.44
C ASP A 354 -10.57 -0.74 11.72
N ILE A 355 -11.39 -0.93 10.69
CA ILE A 355 -12.86 -0.96 10.79
C ILE A 355 -13.34 -2.36 10.40
N GLY A 356 -13.99 -3.05 11.34
CA GLY A 356 -14.61 -4.34 11.08
C GLY A 356 -16.07 -4.19 10.64
N ILE A 357 -16.44 -4.85 9.55
CA ILE A 357 -17.81 -4.91 9.02
C ILE A 357 -18.33 -6.34 9.13
N LYS A 358 -19.56 -6.48 9.63
CA LYS A 358 -20.29 -7.74 9.79
C LYS A 358 -21.77 -7.48 9.51
N ASP A 359 -22.41 -8.29 8.67
CA ASP A 359 -23.83 -8.20 8.33
C ASP A 359 -24.27 -6.80 7.83
N GLY A 360 -23.38 -6.11 7.11
CA GLY A 360 -23.61 -4.76 6.59
C GLY A 360 -23.53 -3.64 7.63
N LEU A 361 -23.08 -3.93 8.85
CA LEU A 361 -22.94 -2.98 9.95
C LEU A 361 -21.46 -2.81 10.36
N ILE A 362 -21.14 -1.66 10.95
CA ILE A 362 -19.85 -1.46 11.63
C ILE A 362 -19.89 -2.31 12.92
N ALA A 363 -19.19 -3.43 12.91
CA ALA A 363 -19.13 -4.37 14.03
C ALA A 363 -18.21 -3.86 15.15
N SER A 364 -17.08 -3.24 14.77
CA SER A 364 -16.08 -2.73 15.70
C SER A 364 -15.09 -1.80 15.00
N ILE A 365 -14.45 -0.94 15.79
CA ILE A 365 -13.37 -0.04 15.35
C ILE A 365 -12.22 -0.18 16.34
N GLY A 366 -11.03 -0.51 15.86
CA GLY A 366 -9.90 -0.80 16.74
C GLY A 366 -8.75 -1.47 16.01
N LYS A 367 -8.15 -2.49 16.63
CA LYS A 367 -7.04 -3.26 16.07
C LYS A 367 -7.54 -4.61 15.57
N ALA A 368 -7.51 -4.82 14.25
CA ALA A 368 -7.90 -6.07 13.62
C ALA A 368 -6.74 -7.08 13.58
N GLY A 369 -7.05 -8.30 13.15
CA GLY A 369 -6.05 -9.29 12.74
C GLY A 369 -6.32 -10.66 13.34
N ASN A 370 -5.27 -11.31 13.83
CA ASN A 370 -5.36 -12.66 14.37
C ASN A 370 -4.94 -12.68 15.86
N PRO A 371 -5.86 -13.00 16.79
CA PRO A 371 -5.55 -13.05 18.21
C PRO A 371 -4.55 -14.16 18.57
N ASP A 372 -4.31 -15.14 17.69
CA ASP A 372 -3.33 -16.20 17.93
C ASP A 372 -1.87 -15.70 17.87
N VAL A 373 -1.60 -14.60 17.16
CA VAL A 373 -0.23 -14.12 16.90
C VAL A 373 -0.04 -12.62 17.09
N MET A 374 -1.11 -11.88 17.37
CA MET A 374 -1.11 -10.43 17.57
C MET A 374 -1.77 -10.06 18.90
N THR A 375 -1.20 -9.10 19.60
CA THR A 375 -1.78 -8.57 20.85
C THR A 375 -2.84 -7.52 20.55
N GLY A 376 -3.90 -7.45 21.36
CA GLY A 376 -4.91 -6.39 21.27
C GLY A 376 -5.99 -6.59 20.22
N VAL A 377 -6.06 -7.77 19.59
CA VAL A 377 -7.18 -8.15 18.70
C VAL A 377 -8.33 -8.65 19.57
N SER A 378 -9.49 -8.00 19.51
CA SER A 378 -10.72 -8.45 20.16
C SER A 378 -11.48 -9.48 19.30
N ASP A 379 -12.38 -10.24 19.92
CA ASP A 379 -13.15 -11.30 19.24
C ASP A 379 -14.02 -10.79 18.08
N ASN A 380 -14.42 -9.51 18.11
CA ASN A 380 -15.19 -8.85 17.06
C ASN A 380 -14.32 -8.15 15.99
N MET A 381 -13.01 -8.38 16.00
CA MET A 381 -12.03 -7.78 15.08
C MET A 381 -11.15 -8.85 14.41
N ILE A 382 -11.62 -10.09 14.35
CA ILE A 382 -10.89 -11.21 13.77
C ILE A 382 -10.99 -11.18 12.25
N VAL A 383 -9.83 -11.17 11.60
CA VAL A 383 -9.70 -11.39 10.16
C VAL A 383 -9.57 -12.88 9.91
N GLY A 384 -10.58 -13.50 9.30
CA GLY A 384 -10.63 -14.93 9.04
C GLY A 384 -10.56 -15.28 7.55
N ALA A 385 -10.74 -16.57 7.24
CA ALA A 385 -10.73 -17.05 5.86
C ALA A 385 -11.87 -16.49 5.00
N ASN A 386 -12.96 -16.05 5.62
CA ASN A 386 -14.15 -15.50 4.95
C ASN A 386 -14.20 -13.96 4.98
N THR A 387 -13.10 -13.30 5.31
CA THR A 387 -13.02 -11.84 5.46
C THR A 387 -12.42 -11.21 4.20
N GLU A 388 -13.15 -10.27 3.59
CA GLU A 388 -12.63 -9.39 2.54
C GLU A 388 -11.77 -8.26 3.14
N VAL A 389 -10.84 -7.70 2.37
CA VAL A 389 -9.98 -6.59 2.79
C VAL A 389 -10.14 -5.38 1.88
N ILE A 390 -10.37 -4.21 2.49
CA ILE A 390 -10.24 -2.90 1.85
C ILE A 390 -9.02 -2.19 2.44
N SER A 391 -8.03 -1.87 1.62
CA SER A 391 -6.84 -1.11 2.06
C SER A 391 -7.19 0.35 2.32
N GLY A 392 -7.25 0.75 3.59
CA GLY A 392 -7.45 2.13 4.04
C GLY A 392 -6.13 2.87 4.33
N GLU A 393 -4.98 2.19 4.30
CA GLU A 393 -3.67 2.84 4.46
C GLU A 393 -3.47 3.98 3.44
N GLY A 394 -3.21 5.18 3.95
CA GLY A 394 -3.05 6.39 3.13
C GLY A 394 -4.35 7.10 2.74
N PHE A 395 -5.51 6.57 3.15
CA PHE A 395 -6.83 7.15 2.87
C PHE A 395 -7.52 7.66 4.14
N ILE A 396 -8.48 8.57 3.93
CA ILE A 396 -9.41 9.04 4.95
C ILE A 396 -10.75 8.32 4.75
N VAL A 397 -11.33 7.85 5.85
CA VAL A 397 -12.69 7.28 5.90
C VAL A 397 -13.58 8.23 6.70
N THR A 398 -14.79 8.46 6.18
CA THR A 398 -15.82 9.28 6.82
C THR A 398 -17.15 8.54 6.80
N ALA A 399 -18.12 9.00 7.58
CA ALA A 399 -19.50 8.55 7.41
C ALA A 399 -20.04 9.00 6.04
N GLY A 400 -20.98 8.24 5.47
CA GLY A 400 -21.70 8.68 4.28
C GLY A 400 -22.48 9.98 4.58
N ALA A 401 -22.39 10.96 3.69
CA ALA A 401 -23.10 12.22 3.85
C ALA A 401 -24.63 11.99 3.84
N ILE A 402 -25.35 12.79 4.65
CA ILE A 402 -26.82 12.80 4.69
C ILE A 402 -27.30 14.17 4.26
N ASP A 403 -27.81 14.27 3.03
CA ASP A 403 -28.53 15.46 2.58
C ASP A 403 -30.01 15.33 2.97
N CYS A 404 -30.43 16.15 3.94
CA CYS A 404 -31.78 16.16 4.47
C CYS A 404 -32.71 17.16 3.76
N HIS A 405 -32.25 17.82 2.69
CA HIS A 405 -33.05 18.78 1.92
C HIS A 405 -32.97 18.49 0.41
N VAL A 406 -33.13 17.22 0.04
CA VAL A 406 -33.18 16.80 -1.36
C VAL A 406 -34.56 17.11 -1.96
N HIS A 407 -34.56 17.79 -3.11
CA HIS A 407 -35.73 17.92 -3.97
C HIS A 407 -35.62 16.84 -5.06
N PHE A 408 -36.48 15.81 -5.01
CA PHE A 408 -36.48 14.68 -5.96
C PHE A 408 -37.03 15.07 -7.34
N ILE A 409 -36.33 15.96 -8.04
CA ILE A 409 -36.71 16.52 -9.34
C ILE A 409 -36.51 15.49 -10.46
N CYS A 410 -35.44 14.71 -10.41
CA CYS A 410 -35.10 13.71 -11.42
C CYS A 410 -34.22 12.59 -10.81
N PRO A 411 -34.14 11.40 -11.40
CA PRO A 411 -33.29 10.33 -10.87
C PRO A 411 -31.79 10.62 -11.00
N GLN A 412 -31.38 11.48 -11.95
CA GLN A 412 -29.97 11.79 -12.19
C GLN A 412 -29.29 12.43 -10.97
N LEU A 413 -30.02 13.23 -10.19
CA LEU A 413 -29.48 13.83 -8.96
C LEU A 413 -29.10 12.79 -7.90
N VAL A 414 -29.72 11.60 -7.91
CA VAL A 414 -29.37 10.52 -6.98
C VAL A 414 -27.99 9.95 -7.33
N TYR A 415 -27.68 9.82 -8.61
CA TYR A 415 -26.36 9.38 -9.07
C TYR A 415 -25.27 10.41 -8.74
N GLU A 416 -25.57 11.71 -8.92
CA GLU A 416 -24.65 12.78 -8.53
C GLU A 416 -24.40 12.79 -7.02
N ALA A 417 -25.46 12.61 -6.21
CA ALA A 417 -25.35 12.61 -4.75
C ALA A 417 -24.49 11.46 -4.19
N VAL A 418 -24.54 10.26 -4.77
CA VAL A 418 -23.70 9.14 -4.31
C VAL A 418 -22.27 9.20 -4.85
N SER A 419 -22.02 9.96 -5.93
CA SER A 419 -20.69 10.09 -6.54
C SER A 419 -19.82 11.21 -5.96
N SER A 420 -20.38 12.07 -5.11
CA SER A 420 -19.74 13.31 -4.61
C SER A 420 -18.91 13.14 -3.35
#